data_AF-A0A2W4JAC5-F1
#
_entry.id   AF-A0A2W4JAC5-F1
#
_cell.length_a   1.000
_cell.length_b   1.000
_cell.length_c   1.000
_cell.angle_alpha   90.00
_cell.angle_beta   90.00
_cell.angle_gamma   90.00
#
_symmetry.space_group_name_H-M   'P 1'
#
loop_
_entity.id
_entity.type
_entity.pdbx_description
1 polymer ?
#
loop_
_entity_poly.entity_id
_entity_poly.type
_entity_poly.pdbx_seq_one_letter_code
_entity_poly.pdbx_strand_id
1 'polypeptide(L)'
;LGGWRVVSVPHATVRHLHGASAAIGSPDFHRWNERNRLVMLLRCAPARVAVTELARFAAITALLPFRPAPRTPNFRPSLRLRVLSETLRMLPAALRARRALRSAGVTAATRRRVWRAWVGR
;
A
#
# COMPACT_ATOMS: atom_id res chain seq x y z
N LEU A 1 -11.54 9.00 1.36
CA LEU A 1 -12.65 8.32 2.08
C LEU A 1 -13.76 9.27 2.56
N GLY A 2 -13.73 10.57 2.23
CA GLY A 2 -14.74 11.55 2.68
C GLY A 2 -15.81 11.88 1.64
N GLY A 3 -16.35 10.89 0.92
CA GLY A 3 -17.42 11.11 -0.07
C GLY A 3 -16.98 11.58 -1.47
N TRP A 4 -15.76 12.09 -1.61
CA TRP A 4 -15.21 12.54 -2.90
C TRP A 4 -14.95 11.40 -3.89
N ARG A 5 -15.08 11.71 -5.18
CA ARG A 5 -14.73 10.84 -6.32
C ARG A 5 -13.53 11.41 -7.07
N VAL A 6 -12.56 10.56 -7.37
CA VAL A 6 -11.43 10.90 -8.25
C VAL A 6 -11.82 10.50 -9.67
N VAL A 7 -11.69 11.43 -10.61
CA VAL A 7 -11.97 11.22 -12.03
C VAL A 7 -10.71 11.48 -12.84
N SER A 8 -10.44 10.65 -13.83
CA SER A 8 -9.42 10.93 -14.84
C SER A 8 -10.04 11.81 -15.92
N VAL A 9 -9.34 12.87 -16.34
CA VAL A 9 -9.79 13.79 -17.39
C VAL A 9 -8.80 13.67 -18.55
N PRO A 10 -9.09 12.85 -19.58
CA PRO A 10 -8.13 12.51 -20.63
C PRO A 10 -7.58 13.72 -21.39
N HIS A 11 -8.38 14.77 -21.53
CA HIS A 11 -8.01 16.01 -22.23
C HIS A 11 -7.16 16.97 -21.38
N ALA A 12 -7.03 16.73 -20.07
CA ALA A 12 -6.18 17.52 -19.20
C ALA A 12 -4.77 16.90 -19.14
N THR A 13 -3.88 17.33 -20.05
CA THR A 13 -2.55 16.76 -20.20
C THR A 13 -1.48 17.58 -19.48
N VAL A 14 -0.53 16.91 -18.82
CA VAL A 14 0.68 17.54 -18.26
C VAL A 14 1.92 16.71 -18.60
N ARG A 15 3.05 17.35 -18.85
CA ARG A 15 4.35 16.67 -19.02
C ARG A 15 5.11 16.71 -17.69
N HIS A 16 5.62 15.57 -17.25
CA HIS A 16 6.45 15.47 -16.06
C HIS A 16 7.66 14.57 -16.32
N LEU A 17 8.75 14.81 -15.60
CA LEU A 17 9.93 13.96 -15.63
C LEU A 17 9.66 12.72 -14.78
N HIS A 18 9.36 11.60 -15.44
CA HIS A 18 8.94 10.38 -14.77
C HIS A 18 10.06 9.79 -13.92
N GLY A 19 9.87 9.75 -12.59
CA GLY A 19 10.82 9.13 -11.67
C GLY A 19 12.16 9.84 -11.50
N ALA A 20 12.25 11.13 -11.85
CA ALA A 20 13.52 11.88 -11.86
C ALA A 20 14.31 11.82 -10.55
N SER A 21 13.62 11.90 -9.40
CA SER A 21 14.22 11.82 -8.07
C SER A 21 14.20 10.42 -7.45
N ALA A 22 13.24 9.59 -7.86
CA ALA A 22 13.02 8.27 -7.26
C ALA A 22 13.85 7.16 -7.92
N ALA A 23 14.39 7.39 -9.13
CA ALA A 23 15.10 6.41 -9.94
C ALA A 23 14.32 5.09 -10.05
N ILE A 24 13.41 5.01 -11.02
CA ILE A 24 12.51 3.84 -11.17
C ILE A 24 13.33 2.56 -11.29
N GLY A 25 12.91 1.52 -10.56
CA GLY A 25 13.62 0.25 -10.46
C GLY A 25 14.73 0.22 -9.41
N SER A 26 15.05 1.37 -8.77
CA SER A 26 16.02 1.41 -7.67
C SER A 26 15.51 0.66 -6.43
N PRO A 27 16.41 0.18 -5.56
CA PRO A 27 16.03 -0.42 -4.28
C PRO A 27 15.17 0.51 -3.40
N ASP A 28 15.44 1.82 -3.42
CA ASP A 28 14.67 2.78 -2.64
C ASP A 28 13.27 3.03 -3.20
N PHE A 29 13.14 3.11 -4.54
CA PHE A 29 11.83 3.14 -5.19
C PHE A 29 10.97 1.95 -4.76
N HIS A 30 11.55 0.76 -4.83
CA HIS A 30 10.93 -0.50 -4.43
C HIS A 30 10.53 -0.52 -2.96
N ARG A 31 11.46 -0.16 -2.06
CA ARG A 31 11.22 -0.05 -0.61
C ARG A 31 10.05 0.90 -0.29
N TRP A 32 10.10 2.13 -0.81
CA TRP A 32 9.07 3.12 -0.51
C TRP A 32 7.71 2.72 -1.07
N ASN A 33 7.67 2.13 -2.26
CA ASN A 33 6.43 1.68 -2.87
C ASN A 33 5.78 0.55 -2.04
N GLU A 34 6.55 -0.46 -1.65
CA GLU A 34 6.03 -1.57 -0.84
C GLU A 34 5.58 -1.09 0.56
N ARG A 35 6.40 -0.29 1.25
CA ARG A 35 6.04 0.29 2.55
C ARG A 35 4.77 1.14 2.48
N ASN A 36 4.69 2.05 1.50
CA ASN A 36 3.54 2.94 1.34
C ASN A 36 2.27 2.14 1.03
N ARG A 37 2.37 1.10 0.20
CA ARG A 37 1.25 0.18 -0.08
C ARG A 37 0.70 -0.46 1.20
N LEU A 38 1.57 -1.04 2.04
CA LEU A 38 1.14 -1.70 3.28
C LEU A 38 0.54 -0.71 4.29
N VAL A 39 1.17 0.46 4.47
CA VAL A 39 0.65 1.51 5.36
C VAL A 39 -0.70 2.04 4.87
N MET A 40 -0.91 2.17 3.56
CA MET A 40 -2.21 2.57 2.99
C MET A 40 -3.29 1.50 3.17
N LEU A 41 -2.95 0.21 3.08
CA LEU A 41 -3.88 -0.87 3.41
C LEU A 41 -4.36 -0.74 4.86
N LEU A 42 -3.44 -0.60 5.81
CA LEU A 42 -3.76 -0.44 7.24
C LEU A 42 -4.65 0.80 7.49
N ARG A 43 -4.32 1.93 6.86
CA ARG A 43 -5.05 3.19 7.02
C ARG A 43 -6.45 3.15 6.40
N CYS A 44 -6.57 2.68 5.17
CA CYS A 44 -7.73 2.95 4.31
C CYS A 44 -8.56 1.72 3.96
N ALA A 45 -7.97 0.52 3.87
CA ALA A 45 -8.69 -0.65 3.39
C ALA A 45 -9.71 -1.19 4.42
N PRO A 46 -10.71 -2.00 3.98
CA PRO A 46 -11.47 -2.84 4.89
C PRO A 46 -10.52 -3.68 5.77
N ALA A 47 -10.85 -3.84 7.06
CA ALA A 47 -9.94 -4.46 8.03
C ALA A 47 -9.49 -5.88 7.61
N ARG A 48 -10.43 -6.72 7.15
CA ARG A 48 -10.13 -8.07 6.64
C ARG A 48 -9.12 -8.03 5.49
N VAL A 49 -9.31 -7.13 4.52
CA VAL A 49 -8.38 -6.96 3.39
C VAL A 49 -7.00 -6.55 3.88
N ALA A 50 -6.92 -5.54 4.75
CA ALA A 50 -5.64 -5.07 5.28
C ALA A 50 -4.85 -6.20 5.96
N VAL A 51 -5.52 -7.00 6.82
CA VAL A 51 -4.91 -8.13 7.51
C VAL A 51 -4.51 -9.23 6.53
N THR A 52 -5.40 -9.62 5.60
CA THR A 52 -5.10 -10.65 4.60
C THR A 52 -3.92 -10.28 3.73
N GLU A 53 -3.85 -9.05 3.22
CA GLU A 53 -2.75 -8.61 2.37
C GLU A 53 -1.43 -8.48 3.13
N LEU A 54 -1.47 -8.01 4.39
CA LEU A 54 -0.27 -7.96 5.24
C LEU A 54 0.24 -9.36 5.58
N ALA A 55 -0.66 -10.29 5.95
CA ALA A 55 -0.32 -11.68 6.20
C ALA A 55 0.23 -12.35 4.95
N ARG A 56 -0.36 -12.12 3.77
CA ARG A 56 0.15 -12.60 2.49
C ARG A 56 1.54 -12.06 2.21
N PHE A 57 1.78 -10.77 2.44
CA PHE A 57 3.11 -10.17 2.26
C PHE A 57 4.15 -10.84 3.17
N ALA A 58 3.82 -11.07 4.44
CA ALA A 58 4.68 -11.75 5.39
C ALA A 58 4.95 -13.21 4.98
N ALA A 59 3.91 -13.96 4.59
CA ALA A 59 4.03 -15.35 4.14
C ALA A 59 4.90 -15.47 2.88
N ILE A 60 4.68 -14.62 1.87
CA ILE A 60 5.52 -14.59 0.67
C ILE A 60 6.98 -14.28 1.03
N THR A 61 7.20 -13.36 1.97
CA THR A 61 8.55 -13.01 2.43
C THR A 61 9.24 -14.19 3.11
N ALA A 62 8.53 -14.94 3.96
CA ALA A 62 9.05 -16.13 4.63
C ALA A 62 9.34 -17.28 3.66
N LEU A 63 8.52 -17.43 2.60
CA LEU A 63 8.69 -18.48 1.59
C LEU A 63 9.72 -18.15 0.51
N LEU A 64 10.17 -16.89 0.44
CA LEU A 64 11.04 -16.40 -0.62
C LEU A 64 12.39 -17.13 -0.74
N PRO A 65 13.08 -17.50 0.37
CA PRO A 65 14.31 -18.28 0.29
C PRO A 65 14.12 -19.68 -0.33
N PHE A 66 12.89 -20.19 -0.33
CA PHE A 66 12.56 -21.54 -0.78
C PHE A 66 11.91 -21.58 -2.17
N ARG A 67 11.80 -20.44 -2.86
CA ARG A 67 11.15 -20.37 -4.17
C ARG A 67 11.98 -19.56 -5.17
N PRO A 68 11.97 -19.93 -6.46
CA PRO A 68 12.54 -19.07 -7.49
C PRO A 68 11.79 -17.73 -7.52
N ALA A 69 12.54 -16.64 -7.54
CA ALA A 69 11.99 -15.29 -7.59
C ALA A 69 12.76 -14.44 -8.62
N PRO A 70 12.09 -13.47 -9.28
CA PRO A 70 12.75 -12.53 -10.17
C PRO A 70 13.87 -11.78 -9.46
N ARG A 71 14.95 -11.47 -10.20
CA ARG A 71 16.11 -10.70 -9.68
C ARG A 71 15.83 -9.20 -9.56
N THR A 72 14.65 -8.82 -9.07
CA THR A 72 14.29 -7.41 -8.81
C THR A 72 14.43 -7.09 -7.32
N PRO A 73 14.71 -5.82 -6.94
CA PRO A 73 14.92 -5.47 -5.53
C PRO A 73 13.76 -5.83 -4.59
N ASN A 74 12.51 -5.82 -5.07
CA ASN A 74 11.32 -6.23 -4.30
C ASN A 74 11.36 -7.68 -3.78
N PHE A 75 12.12 -8.56 -4.43
CA PHE A 75 12.28 -9.95 -4.00
C PHE A 75 13.56 -10.19 -3.18
N ARG A 76 14.25 -9.13 -2.74
CA ARG A 76 15.39 -9.29 -1.82
C ARG A 76 14.85 -9.49 -0.39
N PRO A 77 15.16 -10.60 0.31
CA PRO A 77 14.66 -10.83 1.66
C PRO A 77 14.95 -9.69 2.63
N SER A 78 16.16 -9.11 2.57
CA SER A 78 16.58 -7.97 3.39
C SER A 78 15.70 -6.72 3.18
N LEU A 79 15.34 -6.41 1.93
CA LEU A 79 14.45 -5.29 1.62
C LEU A 79 13.04 -5.55 2.15
N ARG A 80 12.52 -6.76 1.97
CA ARG A 80 11.16 -7.11 2.44
C ARG A 80 11.05 -7.11 3.96
N LEU A 81 12.07 -7.62 4.66
CA LEU A 81 12.14 -7.56 6.13
C LEU A 81 12.24 -6.10 6.61
N ARG A 82 13.00 -5.24 5.92
CA ARG A 82 13.04 -3.81 6.19
C ARG A 82 11.68 -3.14 5.97
N VAL A 83 10.96 -3.50 4.91
CA VAL A 83 9.60 -3.00 4.65
C VAL A 83 8.63 -3.44 5.76
N LEU A 84 8.70 -4.69 6.23
CA LEU A 84 7.90 -5.16 7.36
C LEU A 84 8.21 -4.36 8.64
N SER A 85 9.49 -4.17 8.97
CA SER A 85 9.87 -3.43 10.17
C SER A 85 9.47 -1.94 10.10
N GLU A 86 9.62 -1.30 8.94
CA GLU A 86 9.16 0.07 8.70
C GLU A 86 7.62 0.16 8.81
N THR A 87 6.90 -0.83 8.27
CA THR A 87 5.43 -0.89 8.36
C THR A 87 4.97 -1.05 9.82
N LEU A 88 5.61 -1.93 10.60
CA LEU A 88 5.32 -2.11 12.02
C LEU A 88 5.60 -0.84 12.83
N ARG A 89 6.73 -0.15 12.56
CA ARG A 89 7.03 1.15 13.17
C ARG A 89 5.99 2.23 12.84
N MET A 90 5.43 2.19 11.63
CA MET A 90 4.39 3.14 11.19
C MET A 90 2.96 2.72 11.58
N LEU A 91 2.77 1.51 12.10
CA LEU A 91 1.46 0.96 12.45
C LEU A 91 0.69 1.86 13.43
N PRO A 92 1.27 2.39 14.53
CA PRO A 92 0.54 3.26 15.44
C PRO A 92 -0.01 4.52 14.75
N ALA A 93 0.80 5.14 13.89
CA ALA A 93 0.39 6.32 13.12
C ALA A 93 -0.72 5.98 12.12
N ALA A 94 -0.62 4.84 11.42
CA ALA A 94 -1.65 4.37 10.51
C ALA A 94 -2.98 4.10 11.24
N LEU A 95 -2.94 3.52 12.44
CA LEU A 95 -4.12 3.27 13.26
C LEU A 95 -4.73 4.56 13.82
N ARG A 96 -3.92 5.54 14.24
CA ARG A 96 -4.40 6.88 14.63
C ARG A 96 -5.10 7.56 13.46
N ALA A 97 -4.51 7.56 12.26
CA ALA A 97 -5.14 8.10 11.07
C ALA A 97 -6.44 7.36 10.71
N ARG A 98 -6.48 6.04 10.88
CA ARG A 98 -7.69 5.24 10.70
C ARG A 98 -8.80 5.63 11.67
N ARG A 99 -8.47 5.87 12.95
CA ARG A 99 -9.41 6.33 13.98
C ARG A 99 -9.92 7.74 13.68
N ALA A 100 -9.04 8.67 13.29
CA ALA A 100 -9.45 10.02 12.89
C ALA A 100 -10.46 10.01 11.73
N LEU A 101 -10.24 9.15 10.73
CA LEU A 101 -11.22 8.95 9.65
C LEU A 101 -12.56 8.42 10.16
N ARG A 102 -12.55 7.55 11.18
CA ARG A 102 -13.80 7.07 11.80
C ARG A 102 -14.54 8.21 12.50
N SER A 103 -13.82 9.06 13.23
CA SER A 103 -14.41 10.25 13.86
C SER A 103 -14.97 11.24 12.83
N ALA A 104 -14.35 11.33 11.65
CA ALA A 104 -14.84 12.10 10.51
C ALA A 104 -15.96 11.40 9.70
N GLY A 105 -16.68 10.45 10.30
CA GLY A 105 -17.83 9.78 9.69
C GLY A 105 -17.49 8.65 8.69
N VAL A 106 -16.22 8.31 8.47
CA VAL A 106 -15.88 7.21 7.57
C VAL A 106 -16.13 5.86 8.25
N THR A 107 -17.19 5.19 7.83
CA THR A 107 -17.59 3.87 8.35
C THR A 107 -16.86 2.69 7.69
N ALA A 108 -17.03 1.49 8.26
CA ALA A 108 -16.59 0.25 7.62
C ALA A 108 -17.33 -0.01 6.30
N ALA A 109 -18.62 0.32 6.23
CA ALA A 109 -19.42 0.22 5.01
C ALA A 109 -18.88 1.13 3.89
N THR A 110 -18.50 2.37 4.23
CA THR A 110 -17.87 3.30 3.28
C THR A 110 -16.59 2.72 2.68
N ARG A 111 -15.71 2.14 3.51
CA ARG A 111 -14.49 1.48 3.03
C ARG A 111 -14.78 0.30 2.12
N ARG A 112 -15.76 -0.54 2.48
CA ARG A 112 -16.15 -1.68 1.64
C ARG A 112 -16.71 -1.24 0.30
N ARG A 113 -17.55 -0.20 0.27
CA ARG A 113 -18.11 0.36 -0.97
C ARG A 113 -17.02 0.91 -1.88
N VAL A 114 -16.12 1.73 -1.34
CA VAL A 114 -14.98 2.27 -2.10
C VAL A 114 -14.09 1.14 -2.58
N TRP A 115 -13.72 0.19 -1.71
CA TRP A 115 -12.90 -0.94 -2.11
C TRP A 115 -13.51 -1.69 -3.30
N ARG A 116 -14.77 -2.13 -3.18
CA ARG A 116 -15.54 -2.82 -4.23
C ARG A 116 -15.50 -2.10 -5.58
N ALA A 117 -15.87 -0.81 -5.58
CA ALA A 117 -15.86 0.02 -6.78
C ALA A 117 -14.48 0.08 -7.47
N TRP A 118 -13.38 0.03 -6.71
CA TRP A 118 -12.02 0.15 -7.24
C TRP A 118 -11.38 -1.18 -7.63
N VAL A 119 -11.73 -2.30 -6.97
CA VAL A 119 -11.27 -3.65 -7.41
C VAL A 119 -12.17 -4.27 -8.50
N GLY A 120 -13.21 -3.57 -8.96
CA GLY A 120 -14.12 -4.06 -9.99
C GLY A 120 -15.00 -5.23 -9.54
N ARG A 121 -15.41 -5.23 -8.26
CA ARG A 121 -16.33 -6.23 -7.66
C ARG A 121 -17.52 -5.54 -7.01
#